data_AF-A0A6L6BPU5-F1
#
_entry.id   AF-A0A6L6BPU5-F1
#
_cell.length_a   1.000
_cell.length_b   1.000
_cell.length_c   1.000
_cell.angle_alpha   90.00
_cell.angle_beta   90.00
_cell.angle_gamma   90.00
#
_symmetry.space_group_name_H-M   'P 1'
#
loop_
_entity.id
_entity.type
_entity.pdbx_description
1 polymer ?
#
loop_
_entity_poly.entity_id
_entity_poly.type
_entity_poly.pdbx_seq_one_letter_code
_entity_poly.pdbx_strand_id
1 'polypeptide(L)'
;MASVRHIVLVHGAWHGAWCFSALQTALDSRGVPSIAIDLPGHGASTAALTDLYGDAQYVVDTLAMLRLRGVDNVVLVGHSYGGAVITQAAFIDPRIAHLVYVAAFVPQAGHSLISQLMSMPQQDVRLASAMIATDDGNSVINPELAPATFYGSCSPEVVAAAIARLSPQPMATMTQEVTGSPHGDIPSTYVLCLRDNAVHPEHQKIIAQMCNTIITLDTDHSPFISMTSATADILESVARS
;
A
#
# COMPACT_ATOMS: atom_id res chain seq x y z
N MET A 1 19.51 21.42 -10.26
CA MET A 1 18.19 20.75 -10.29
C MET A 1 18.17 19.80 -9.12
N ALA A 2 17.11 19.76 -8.32
CA ALA A 2 16.99 18.76 -7.26
C ALA A 2 17.01 17.36 -7.90
N SER A 3 17.72 16.40 -7.31
CA SER A 3 17.70 15.02 -7.78
C SER A 3 16.32 14.43 -7.56
N VAL A 4 15.78 13.77 -8.58
CA VAL A 4 14.48 13.07 -8.49
C VAL A 4 14.63 11.94 -7.48
N ARG A 5 13.74 11.90 -6.48
CA ARG A 5 13.73 10.86 -5.45
C ARG A 5 13.31 9.53 -6.05
N HIS A 6 13.91 8.45 -5.54
CA HIS A 6 13.57 7.10 -5.97
C HIS A 6 12.28 6.64 -5.27
N ILE A 7 11.36 6.05 -6.01
CA ILE A 7 10.09 5.55 -5.47
C ILE A 7 10.20 4.06 -5.15
N VAL A 8 9.86 3.68 -3.92
CA VAL A 8 9.67 2.27 -3.54
C VAL A 8 8.18 2.04 -3.32
N LEU A 9 7.59 1.14 -4.12
CA LEU A 9 6.17 0.79 -4.10
C LEU A 9 5.96 -0.51 -3.32
N VAL A 10 5.11 -0.45 -2.29
CA VAL A 10 4.78 -1.55 -1.38
C VAL A 10 3.29 -1.86 -1.51
N HIS A 11 2.98 -3.10 -1.90
CA HIS A 11 1.61 -3.53 -2.20
C HIS A 11 0.80 -3.77 -0.93
N GLY A 12 -0.53 -3.81 -1.10
CA GLY A 12 -1.46 -4.23 -0.06
C GLY A 12 -1.54 -5.75 0.09
N ALA A 13 -2.38 -6.18 1.02
CA ALA A 13 -2.61 -7.59 1.30
C ALA A 13 -3.10 -8.34 0.06
N TRP A 14 -2.77 -9.63 -0.03
CA TRP A 14 -3.12 -10.54 -1.13
C TRP A 14 -2.54 -10.19 -2.51
N HIS A 15 -1.89 -9.04 -2.67
CA HIS A 15 -1.30 -8.57 -3.92
C HIS A 15 0.20 -8.90 -3.97
N GLY A 16 0.83 -8.59 -5.11
CA GLY A 16 2.28 -8.54 -5.26
C GLY A 16 2.68 -7.30 -6.06
N ALA A 17 3.98 -7.10 -6.28
CA ALA A 17 4.55 -6.01 -7.08
C ALA A 17 3.90 -5.86 -8.46
N TRP A 18 3.41 -6.97 -9.02
CA TRP A 18 2.71 -7.01 -10.30
C TRP A 18 1.53 -6.03 -10.40
N CYS A 19 0.89 -5.67 -9.28
CA CYS A 19 -0.25 -4.77 -9.31
C CYS A 19 0.17 -3.36 -9.77
N PHE A 20 1.43 -2.98 -9.58
CA PHE A 20 1.99 -1.69 -9.96
C PHE A 20 2.61 -1.65 -11.35
N SER A 21 2.57 -2.71 -12.16
CA SER A 21 3.31 -2.74 -13.44
C SER A 21 2.92 -1.60 -14.40
N ALA A 22 1.63 -1.27 -14.48
CA ALA A 22 1.16 -0.12 -15.28
C ALA A 22 1.66 1.22 -14.71
N LEU A 23 1.64 1.36 -13.38
CA LEU A 23 2.14 2.54 -12.69
C LEU A 23 3.65 2.72 -12.86
N GLN A 24 4.44 1.66 -12.74
CA GLN A 24 5.89 1.71 -12.97
C GLN A 24 6.20 2.13 -14.41
N THR A 25 5.48 1.60 -15.40
CA THR A 25 5.62 2.02 -16.81
C THR A 25 5.31 3.51 -16.97
N ALA A 26 4.26 3.99 -16.31
CA ALA A 26 3.89 5.39 -16.32
C ALA A 26 4.96 6.29 -15.64
N LEU A 27 5.54 5.87 -14.51
CA LEU A 27 6.63 6.58 -13.83
C LEU A 27 7.93 6.60 -14.65
N ASP A 28 8.29 5.49 -15.28
CA ASP A 28 9.47 5.38 -16.15
C ASP A 28 9.36 6.35 -17.35
N SER A 29 8.18 6.43 -17.99
CA SER A 29 7.94 7.38 -19.07
C SER A 29 8.07 8.86 -18.66
N ARG A 30 7.97 9.16 -17.35
CA ARG A 30 8.16 10.48 -16.75
C ARG A 30 9.59 10.69 -16.25
N GLY A 31 10.48 9.70 -16.37
CA GLY A 31 11.83 9.74 -15.84
C GLY A 31 11.88 9.73 -14.31
N VAL A 32 10.88 9.13 -13.66
CA VAL A 32 10.84 8.93 -12.21
C VAL A 32 11.31 7.52 -11.88
N PRO A 33 12.49 7.34 -11.27
CA PRO A 33 13.00 6.02 -10.96
C PRO A 33 12.13 5.35 -9.88
N SER A 34 11.74 4.10 -10.13
CA SER A 34 10.89 3.35 -9.19
C SER A 34 11.22 1.87 -9.14
N ILE A 35 10.96 1.25 -7.99
CA ILE A 35 10.89 -0.20 -7.81
C ILE A 35 9.58 -0.57 -7.13
N ALA A 36 8.94 -1.64 -7.60
CA ALA A 36 7.88 -2.34 -6.88
C ALA A 36 8.47 -3.61 -6.29
N ILE A 37 8.24 -3.84 -5.01
CA ILE A 37 8.75 -5.02 -4.31
C ILE A 37 7.65 -6.02 -4.05
N ASP A 38 7.97 -7.30 -4.17
CA ASP A 38 7.14 -8.38 -3.63
C ASP A 38 7.49 -8.56 -2.16
N LEU A 39 6.51 -8.40 -1.26
CA LEU A 39 6.67 -8.79 0.14
C LEU A 39 6.88 -10.32 0.22
N PRO A 40 7.52 -10.85 1.28
CA PRO A 40 7.75 -12.29 1.43
C PRO A 40 6.47 -13.12 1.23
N GLY A 41 6.57 -14.17 0.41
CA GLY A 41 5.46 -15.06 0.06
C GLY A 41 4.41 -14.49 -0.91
N HIS A 42 4.62 -13.29 -1.44
CA HIS A 42 3.70 -12.64 -2.39
C HIS A 42 4.31 -12.52 -3.78
N GLY A 43 3.45 -12.41 -4.80
CA GLY A 43 3.86 -12.21 -6.19
C GLY A 43 4.85 -13.27 -6.68
N ALA A 44 6.06 -12.87 -7.04
CA ALA A 44 7.13 -13.78 -7.48
C ALA A 44 8.12 -14.17 -6.37
N SER A 45 7.89 -13.74 -5.12
CA SER A 45 8.74 -14.07 -3.97
C SER A 45 8.70 -15.57 -3.68
N THR A 46 9.89 -16.17 -3.52
CA THR A 46 10.03 -17.57 -3.08
C THR A 46 10.22 -17.69 -1.57
N ALA A 47 10.22 -16.57 -0.83
CA ALA A 47 10.26 -16.58 0.62
C ALA A 47 8.93 -17.09 1.20
N ALA A 48 8.95 -17.56 2.44
CA ALA A 48 7.72 -17.87 3.15
C ALA A 48 6.93 -16.59 3.43
N LEU A 49 5.60 -16.70 3.52
CA LEU A 49 4.76 -15.65 4.07
C LEU A 49 5.24 -15.27 5.48
N THR A 50 5.12 -13.99 5.79
CA THR A 50 5.53 -13.44 7.08
C THR A 50 4.45 -12.51 7.65
N ASP A 51 4.72 -11.95 8.82
CA ASP A 51 3.81 -11.09 9.54
C ASP A 51 4.15 -9.61 9.31
N LEU A 52 3.50 -8.68 10.02
CA LEU A 52 3.73 -7.25 9.84
C LEU A 52 5.20 -6.85 10.06
N TYR A 53 5.87 -7.49 11.01
CA TYR A 53 7.24 -7.14 11.36
C TYR A 53 8.22 -7.69 10.33
N GLY A 54 8.00 -8.90 9.82
CA GLY A 54 8.82 -9.45 8.75
C GLY A 54 8.65 -8.69 7.43
N ASP A 55 7.42 -8.29 7.09
CA ASP A 55 7.15 -7.46 5.91
C ASP A 55 7.84 -6.10 6.03
N ALA A 56 7.75 -5.46 7.20
CA ALA A 56 8.42 -4.19 7.45
C ALA A 56 9.96 -4.32 7.44
N GLN A 57 10.51 -5.39 8.02
CA GLN A 57 11.94 -5.65 7.99
C GLN A 57 12.44 -5.86 6.55
N TYR A 58 11.66 -6.53 5.70
CA TYR A 58 12.01 -6.68 4.29
C TYR A 58 12.08 -5.34 3.54
N VAL A 59 11.19 -4.41 3.87
CA VAL A 59 11.27 -3.02 3.36
C VAL A 59 12.53 -2.32 3.86
N VAL A 60 12.86 -2.45 5.14
CA VAL A 60 14.10 -1.87 5.72
C VAL A 60 15.35 -2.42 5.03
N ASP A 61 15.40 -3.72 4.80
CA ASP A 61 16.53 -4.38 4.12
C ASP A 61 16.64 -3.90 2.66
N THR A 62 15.51 -3.75 1.97
CA THR A 62 15.46 -3.17 0.61
C THR A 62 16.03 -1.75 0.59
N LEU A 63 15.64 -0.92 1.55
CA LEU A 63 16.14 0.46 1.68
C LEU A 63 17.65 0.47 1.96
N ALA A 64 18.14 -0.42 2.83
CA ALA A 64 19.58 -0.55 3.07
C ALA A 64 20.34 -0.93 1.79
N MET A 65 19.82 -1.87 1.00
CA MET A 65 20.41 -2.27 -0.28
C MET A 65 20.42 -1.15 -1.32
N LEU A 66 19.38 -0.32 -1.37
CA LEU A 66 19.33 0.87 -2.22
C LEU A 66 20.40 1.90 -1.83
N ARG A 67 20.60 2.15 -0.53
CA ARG A 67 21.63 3.07 -0.05
C ARG A 67 23.05 2.62 -0.38
N LEU A 68 23.33 1.31 -0.30
CA LEU A 68 24.60 0.75 -0.76
C LEU A 68 24.87 1.02 -2.26
N ARG A 69 23.82 1.30 -3.04
CA ARG A 69 23.89 1.67 -4.45
C ARG A 69 23.81 3.19 -4.69
N GLY A 70 23.92 4.00 -3.64
CA GLY A 70 23.88 5.47 -3.70
C GLY A 70 22.47 6.06 -3.82
N VAL A 71 21.43 5.29 -3.49
CA VAL A 71 20.03 5.76 -3.49
C VAL A 71 19.61 6.05 -2.04
N ASP A 72 19.92 7.26 -1.57
CA ASP A 72 19.65 7.68 -0.18
C ASP A 72 18.35 8.46 0.00
N ASN A 73 17.78 8.98 -1.09
CA ASN A 73 16.62 9.87 -1.07
C ASN A 73 15.40 9.15 -1.66
N VAL A 74 14.63 8.48 -0.79
CA VAL A 74 13.53 7.58 -1.18
C VAL A 74 12.17 8.14 -0.78
N VAL A 75 11.21 8.03 -1.70
CA VAL A 75 9.77 8.13 -1.43
C VAL A 75 9.23 6.71 -1.26
N LEU A 76 8.65 6.42 -0.10
CA LEU A 76 8.10 5.11 0.20
C LEU A 76 6.56 5.16 0.10
N VAL A 77 6.01 4.33 -0.78
CA VAL A 77 4.59 4.35 -1.15
C VAL A 77 3.95 3.04 -0.70
N GLY A 78 2.95 3.12 0.17
CA GLY A 78 2.21 1.96 0.68
C GLY A 78 0.76 2.01 0.24
N HIS A 79 0.28 0.94 -0.40
CA HIS A 79 -1.13 0.76 -0.74
C HIS A 79 -1.85 -0.10 0.29
N SER A 80 -3.05 0.27 0.73
CA SER A 80 -3.88 -0.56 1.61
C SER A 80 -3.10 -1.01 2.87
N TYR A 81 -2.99 -2.31 3.14
CA TYR A 81 -2.13 -2.89 4.17
C TYR A 81 -0.66 -2.43 4.09
N GLY A 82 -0.13 -2.21 2.89
CA GLY A 82 1.21 -1.66 2.67
C GLY A 82 1.44 -0.34 3.41
N GLY A 83 0.38 0.42 3.73
CA GLY A 83 0.46 1.58 4.62
C GLY A 83 0.96 1.27 6.04
N ALA A 84 0.52 0.17 6.64
CA ALA A 84 1.04 -0.28 7.94
C ALA A 84 2.49 -0.78 7.83
N VAL A 85 2.81 -1.47 6.74
CA VAL A 85 4.18 -1.93 6.46
C VAL A 85 5.14 -0.75 6.36
N ILE A 86 4.81 0.28 5.58
CA ILE A 86 5.68 1.45 5.42
C ILE A 86 5.73 2.30 6.70
N THR A 87 4.65 2.33 7.49
CA THR A 87 4.63 2.96 8.82
C THR A 87 5.65 2.30 9.74
N GLN A 88 5.60 0.97 9.85
CA GLN A 88 6.50 0.19 10.70
C GLN A 88 7.95 0.27 10.20
N ALA A 89 8.18 0.19 8.89
CA ALA A 89 9.50 0.29 8.29
C ALA A 89 10.12 1.68 8.50
N ALA A 90 9.35 2.75 8.33
CA ALA A 90 9.82 4.12 8.53
C ALA A 90 10.12 4.44 10.01
N PHE A 91 9.45 3.76 10.94
CA PHE A 91 9.82 3.84 12.36
C PHE A 91 11.18 3.17 12.64
N ILE A 92 11.45 2.02 12.03
CA ILE A 92 12.73 1.30 12.18
C ILE A 92 13.87 2.06 11.48
N ASP A 93 13.60 2.59 10.29
CA ASP A 93 14.56 3.32 9.47
C ASP A 93 13.98 4.67 9.00
N PRO A 94 14.18 5.76 9.76
CA PRO A 94 13.58 7.06 9.47
C PRO A 94 14.25 7.82 8.33
N ARG A 95 15.26 7.25 7.67
CA ARG A 95 15.93 7.86 6.51
C ARG A 95 15.08 7.67 5.25
N ILE A 96 13.91 8.29 5.26
CA ILE A 96 12.90 8.34 4.21
C ILE A 96 12.57 9.81 3.97
N ALA A 97 12.48 10.18 2.70
CA ALA A 97 12.26 11.58 2.32
C ALA A 97 10.78 11.97 2.38
N HIS A 98 9.91 11.02 2.01
CA HIS A 98 8.46 11.24 1.99
C HIS A 98 7.72 9.89 2.04
N LEU A 99 6.56 9.88 2.70
CA LEU A 99 5.64 8.74 2.74
C LEU A 99 4.40 9.02 1.90
N VAL A 100 3.99 8.07 1.06
CA VAL A 100 2.73 8.18 0.32
C VAL A 100 1.83 7.00 0.68
N TYR A 101 0.66 7.29 1.20
CA TYR A 101 -0.35 6.33 1.59
C TYR A 101 -1.46 6.33 0.55
N VAL A 102 -1.63 5.24 -0.19
CA VAL A 102 -2.62 5.13 -1.28
C VAL A 102 -3.76 4.24 -0.85
N ALA A 103 -4.95 4.81 -0.62
CA ALA A 103 -6.10 4.07 -0.10
C ALA A 103 -5.74 3.16 1.09
N ALA A 104 -4.86 3.66 1.97
CA ALA A 104 -4.09 2.85 2.89
C ALA A 104 -4.48 3.05 4.35
N PHE A 105 -4.08 2.09 5.18
CA PHE A 105 -4.07 2.25 6.63
C PHE A 105 -2.86 3.10 7.06
N VAL A 106 -3.04 3.90 8.10
CA VAL A 106 -1.97 4.71 8.71
C VAL A 106 -2.05 4.52 10.22
N PRO A 107 -1.73 3.32 10.75
CA PRO A 107 -1.90 3.04 12.17
C PRO A 107 -0.94 3.88 13.02
N GLN A 108 -1.39 4.28 14.21
CA GLN A 108 -0.52 4.86 15.23
C GLN A 108 0.12 3.75 16.06
N ALA A 109 1.19 4.09 16.80
CA ALA A 109 1.81 3.16 17.73
C ALA A 109 0.77 2.49 18.65
N GLY A 110 0.86 1.17 18.81
CA GLY A 110 -0.10 0.38 19.59
C GLY A 110 -1.44 0.13 18.88
N HIS A 111 -1.56 0.45 17.59
CA HIS A 111 -2.75 0.12 16.80
C HIS A 111 -2.41 -0.85 15.66
N SER A 112 -3.32 -1.80 15.44
CA SER A 112 -3.38 -2.66 14.27
C SER A 112 -4.38 -2.11 13.27
N LEU A 113 -4.48 -2.73 12.09
CA LEU A 113 -5.52 -2.39 11.12
C LEU A 113 -6.91 -2.59 11.71
N ILE A 114 -7.10 -3.71 12.42
CA ILE A 114 -8.38 -4.02 13.07
C ILE A 114 -8.68 -3.02 14.19
N SER A 115 -7.74 -2.73 15.10
CA SER A 115 -8.05 -1.78 16.17
C SER A 115 -8.27 -0.35 15.65
N GLN A 116 -7.55 0.06 14.59
CA GLN A 116 -7.82 1.31 13.88
C GLN A 116 -9.25 1.35 13.32
N LEU A 117 -9.69 0.32 12.58
CA LEU A 117 -11.07 0.26 12.07
C LEU A 117 -12.12 0.28 13.18
N MET A 118 -11.90 -0.47 14.27
CA MET A 118 -12.85 -0.55 15.39
C MET A 118 -12.95 0.76 16.17
N SER A 119 -11.97 1.67 16.05
CA SER A 119 -12.01 3.01 16.65
C SER A 119 -12.86 4.03 15.87
N MET A 120 -13.30 3.68 14.66
CA MET A 120 -14.03 4.57 13.75
C MET A 120 -15.50 4.14 13.60
N PRO A 121 -16.40 5.04 13.15
CA PRO A 121 -17.79 4.67 12.87
C PRO A 121 -17.87 3.47 11.92
N GLN A 122 -18.75 2.52 12.23
CA GLN A 122 -18.94 1.35 11.39
C GLN A 122 -19.41 1.76 9.99
N GLN A 123 -18.82 1.13 8.98
CA GLN A 123 -19.19 1.27 7.58
C GLN A 123 -19.33 -0.12 6.99
N ASP A 124 -20.23 -0.25 6.01
CA ASP A 124 -20.33 -1.48 5.24
C ASP A 124 -19.14 -1.55 4.27
N VAL A 125 -18.27 -2.54 4.47
CA VAL A 125 -17.09 -2.76 3.63
C VAL A 125 -17.19 -4.13 2.98
N ARG A 126 -17.07 -4.18 1.65
CA ARG A 126 -17.14 -5.43 0.89
C ARG A 126 -15.99 -6.38 1.24
N LEU A 127 -14.88 -5.84 1.73
CA LEU A 127 -13.72 -6.62 2.13
C LEU A 127 -14.07 -7.66 3.21
N ALA A 128 -14.90 -7.30 4.18
CA ALA A 128 -15.29 -8.23 5.26
C ALA A 128 -16.04 -9.46 4.72
N SER A 129 -16.84 -9.30 3.67
CA SER A 129 -17.55 -10.41 3.01
C SER A 129 -16.68 -11.17 2.01
N ALA A 130 -15.67 -10.51 1.43
CA ALA A 130 -14.78 -11.12 0.44
C ALA A 130 -13.67 -11.96 1.06
N MET A 131 -13.26 -11.64 2.29
CA MET A 131 -12.17 -12.32 2.99
C MET A 131 -12.63 -13.69 3.56
N ILE A 132 -11.89 -14.74 3.22
CA ILE A 132 -12.12 -16.11 3.70
C ILE A 132 -10.90 -16.53 4.52
N ALA A 133 -11.11 -16.84 5.80
CA ALA A 133 -10.08 -17.42 6.64
C ALA A 133 -9.79 -18.87 6.24
N THR A 134 -8.53 -19.27 6.32
CA THR A 134 -8.07 -20.64 6.04
C THR A 134 -7.51 -21.30 7.29
N ASP A 135 -7.52 -22.63 7.35
CA ASP A 135 -7.15 -23.40 8.55
C ASP A 135 -5.68 -23.23 8.98
N ASP A 136 -4.83 -22.76 8.08
CA ASP A 136 -3.41 -22.50 8.28
C ASP A 136 -3.10 -21.11 8.87
N GLY A 137 -4.12 -20.36 9.30
CA GLY A 137 -3.96 -19.03 9.90
C GLY A 137 -3.79 -17.89 8.87
N ASN A 138 -4.01 -18.20 7.60
CA ASN A 138 -4.04 -17.24 6.51
C ASN A 138 -5.48 -16.82 6.16
N SER A 139 -5.58 -15.95 5.17
CA SER A 139 -6.81 -15.59 4.48
C SER A 139 -6.58 -15.54 2.99
N VAL A 140 -7.64 -15.82 2.24
CA VAL A 140 -7.73 -15.61 0.79
C VAL A 140 -8.93 -14.72 0.48
N ILE A 141 -8.97 -14.20 -0.75
CA ILE A 141 -10.11 -13.42 -1.23
C ILE A 141 -11.00 -14.30 -2.10
N ASN A 142 -12.31 -14.26 -1.85
CA ASN A 142 -13.31 -14.87 -2.71
C ASN A 142 -13.22 -14.25 -4.12
N PRO A 143 -12.86 -15.03 -5.16
CA PRO A 143 -12.68 -14.50 -6.50
C PRO A 143 -13.97 -13.93 -7.11
N GLU A 144 -15.16 -14.36 -6.67
CA GLU A 144 -16.43 -13.80 -7.13
C GLU A 144 -16.71 -12.41 -6.57
N LEU A 145 -16.21 -12.12 -5.36
CA LEU A 145 -16.39 -10.83 -4.68
C LEU A 145 -15.24 -9.86 -4.94
N ALA A 146 -14.06 -10.36 -5.31
CA ALA A 146 -12.86 -9.56 -5.61
C ALA A 146 -13.07 -8.41 -6.60
N PRO A 147 -13.79 -8.58 -7.75
CA PRO A 147 -14.03 -7.49 -8.70
C PRO A 147 -14.64 -6.24 -8.06
N ALA A 148 -15.71 -6.45 -7.29
CA ALA A 148 -16.47 -5.36 -6.69
C ALA A 148 -15.76 -4.77 -5.45
N THR A 149 -14.88 -5.53 -4.81
CA THR A 149 -14.11 -5.09 -3.64
C THR A 149 -12.92 -4.23 -4.05
N PHE A 150 -12.13 -4.64 -5.05
CA PHE A 150 -10.84 -4.00 -5.36
C PHE A 150 -10.78 -3.24 -6.68
N TYR A 151 -11.62 -3.59 -7.66
CA TYR A 151 -11.40 -3.22 -9.07
C TYR A 151 -12.66 -2.66 -9.75
N GLY A 152 -13.51 -1.96 -8.98
CA GLY A 152 -14.81 -1.46 -9.46
C GLY A 152 -14.76 -0.47 -10.63
N SER A 153 -13.59 0.03 -11.00
CA SER A 153 -13.35 0.94 -12.13
C SER A 153 -12.41 0.36 -13.20
N CYS A 154 -12.08 -0.93 -13.13
CA CYS A 154 -11.18 -1.59 -14.08
C CYS A 154 -11.95 -2.35 -15.17
N SER A 155 -11.31 -2.59 -16.32
CA SER A 155 -11.90 -3.42 -17.38
C SER A 155 -11.96 -4.91 -16.96
N PRO A 156 -12.93 -5.70 -17.45
CA PRO A 156 -13.04 -7.12 -17.09
C PRO A 156 -11.78 -7.95 -17.34
N GLU A 157 -11.02 -7.64 -18.40
CA GLU A 157 -9.76 -8.31 -18.72
C GLU A 157 -8.70 -8.07 -17.65
N VAL A 158 -8.54 -6.80 -17.23
CA VAL A 158 -7.60 -6.42 -16.17
C VAL A 158 -7.99 -7.04 -14.84
N VAL A 159 -9.30 -7.05 -14.54
CA VAL A 159 -9.85 -7.69 -13.33
C VAL A 159 -9.52 -9.19 -13.31
N ALA A 160 -9.78 -9.90 -14.41
CA ALA A 160 -9.49 -11.34 -14.49
C ALA A 160 -8.00 -11.65 -14.30
N ALA A 161 -7.12 -10.84 -14.93
CA ALA A 161 -5.68 -10.99 -14.77
C ALA A 161 -5.20 -10.69 -13.34
N ALA A 162 -5.82 -9.73 -12.64
CA ALA A 162 -5.49 -9.39 -11.27
C ALA A 162 -5.93 -10.47 -10.28
N ILE A 163 -7.18 -10.97 -10.41
CA ILE A 163 -7.73 -12.02 -9.54
C ILE A 163 -6.91 -13.30 -9.62
N ALA A 164 -6.45 -13.68 -10.82
CA ALA A 164 -5.61 -14.86 -11.02
C ALA A 164 -4.25 -14.79 -10.30
N ARG A 165 -3.86 -13.62 -9.80
CA ARG A 165 -2.56 -13.36 -9.16
C ARG A 165 -2.69 -12.98 -7.69
N LEU A 166 -3.91 -12.99 -7.13
CA LEU A 166 -4.10 -12.84 -5.69
C LEU A 166 -3.54 -14.06 -4.96
N SER A 167 -2.86 -13.81 -3.84
CA SER A 167 -2.22 -14.84 -3.00
C SER A 167 -2.78 -14.83 -1.57
N PRO A 168 -2.53 -15.88 -0.77
CA PRO A 168 -2.88 -15.87 0.65
C PRO A 168 -2.16 -14.77 1.43
N GLN A 169 -2.80 -14.28 2.51
CA GLN A 169 -2.26 -13.30 3.45
C GLN A 169 -2.39 -13.80 4.89
N PRO A 170 -1.33 -13.79 5.71
CA PRO A 170 -1.41 -14.16 7.13
C PRO A 170 -2.33 -13.25 7.92
N MET A 171 -3.21 -13.81 8.76
CA MET A 171 -4.16 -13.02 9.55
C MET A 171 -3.48 -12.14 10.60
N ALA A 172 -2.26 -12.50 11.03
CA ALA A 172 -1.45 -11.71 11.92
C ALA A 172 -1.20 -10.27 11.39
N THR A 173 -1.13 -10.08 10.08
CA THR A 173 -0.86 -8.74 9.50
C THR A 173 -1.99 -7.74 9.70
N MET A 174 -3.20 -8.23 10.00
CA MET A 174 -4.37 -7.39 10.31
C MET A 174 -4.48 -7.06 11.80
N THR A 175 -3.94 -7.92 12.67
CA THR A 175 -4.15 -7.86 14.13
C THR A 175 -2.93 -7.41 14.91
N GLN A 176 -1.72 -7.56 14.37
CA GLN A 176 -0.50 -7.03 14.97
C GLN A 176 -0.47 -5.51 14.93
N GLU A 177 0.01 -4.93 16.02
CA GLU A 177 0.13 -3.49 16.19
C GLU A 177 1.44 -2.99 15.59
N VAL A 178 1.42 -1.79 14.98
CA VAL A 178 2.69 -1.10 14.72
C VAL A 178 3.31 -0.65 16.04
N THR A 179 4.62 -0.79 16.18
CA THR A 179 5.35 -0.43 17.41
C THR A 179 5.77 1.03 17.45
N GLY A 180 5.64 1.74 16.34
CA GLY A 180 5.90 3.17 16.24
C GLY A 180 5.20 3.80 15.05
N SER A 181 5.22 5.14 14.98
CA SER A 181 4.58 5.91 13.91
C SER A 181 5.51 7.04 13.46
N PRO A 182 5.73 7.23 12.15
CA PRO A 182 6.51 8.34 11.61
C PRO A 182 5.69 9.64 11.48
N HIS A 183 4.46 9.66 12.01
CA HIS A 183 3.55 10.79 11.90
C HIS A 183 4.15 12.05 12.53
N GLY A 184 4.22 13.13 11.76
CA GLY A 184 4.80 14.40 12.18
C GLY A 184 6.32 14.49 12.00
N ASP A 185 7.01 13.36 11.92
CA ASP A 185 8.47 13.30 11.73
C ASP A 185 8.88 13.26 10.25
N ILE A 186 8.12 12.53 9.43
CA ILE A 186 8.38 12.39 7.99
C ILE A 186 7.22 13.02 7.19
N PRO A 187 7.50 13.89 6.20
CA PRO A 187 6.48 14.42 5.30
C PRO A 187 5.64 13.32 4.66
N SER A 188 4.32 13.50 4.63
CA SER A 188 3.40 12.47 4.18
C SER A 188 2.26 13.00 3.31
N THR A 189 1.90 12.20 2.30
CA THR A 189 0.76 12.43 1.42
C THR A 189 -0.18 11.25 1.48
N TYR A 190 -1.48 11.51 1.64
CA TYR A 190 -2.53 10.51 1.51
C TYR A 190 -3.24 10.68 0.17
N VAL A 191 -3.41 9.58 -0.56
CA VAL A 191 -4.21 9.50 -1.80
C VAL A 191 -5.52 8.80 -1.47
N LEU A 192 -6.59 9.59 -1.32
CA LEU A 192 -7.93 9.14 -0.95
C LEU A 192 -8.72 8.72 -2.18
N CYS A 193 -9.34 7.54 -2.15
CA CYS A 193 -10.14 7.00 -3.26
C CYS A 193 -11.64 7.04 -2.92
N LEU A 194 -12.43 7.81 -3.67
CA LEU A 194 -13.84 8.08 -3.34
C LEU A 194 -14.81 6.92 -3.61
N ARG A 195 -14.41 5.92 -4.41
CA ARG A 195 -15.23 4.76 -4.77
C ARG A 195 -14.63 3.45 -4.27
N ASP A 196 -13.79 3.54 -3.25
CA ASP A 196 -13.17 2.41 -2.60
C ASP A 196 -14.21 1.56 -1.84
N ASN A 197 -14.20 0.25 -2.07
CA ASN A 197 -15.10 -0.70 -1.42
C ASN A 197 -14.36 -1.63 -0.42
N ALA A 198 -13.04 -1.50 -0.30
CA ALA A 198 -12.21 -2.26 0.61
C ALA A 198 -11.89 -1.46 1.87
N VAL A 199 -11.38 -0.23 1.71
CA VAL A 199 -11.19 0.74 2.80
C VAL A 199 -12.19 1.86 2.57
N HIS A 200 -13.28 1.90 3.35
CA HIS A 200 -14.39 2.80 3.06
C HIS A 200 -13.94 4.28 2.99
N PRO A 201 -14.45 5.10 2.05
CA PRO A 201 -14.02 6.49 1.89
C PRO A 201 -14.16 7.33 3.17
N GLU A 202 -15.17 7.08 3.99
CA GLU A 202 -15.31 7.76 5.31
C GLU A 202 -14.19 7.37 6.29
N HIS A 203 -13.72 6.12 6.27
CA HIS A 203 -12.54 5.72 7.05
C HIS A 203 -11.29 6.39 6.49
N GLN A 204 -11.12 6.44 5.17
CA GLN A 204 -10.01 7.14 4.54
C GLN A 204 -9.99 8.63 4.89
N LYS A 205 -11.14 9.31 4.94
CA LYS A 205 -11.22 10.73 5.32
C LYS A 205 -10.70 10.99 6.74
N ILE A 206 -10.99 10.08 7.68
CA ILE A 206 -10.48 10.12 9.06
C ILE A 206 -8.98 9.82 9.07
N ILE A 207 -8.57 8.72 8.44
CA ILE A 207 -7.18 8.25 8.41
C ILE A 207 -6.27 9.31 7.77
N ALA A 208 -6.71 9.93 6.66
CA ALA A 208 -5.94 10.91 5.91
C ALA A 208 -5.58 12.17 6.71
N GLN A 209 -6.29 12.47 7.81
CA GLN A 209 -5.93 13.57 8.71
C GLN A 209 -4.60 13.33 9.44
N MET A 210 -4.09 12.11 9.43
CA MET A 210 -2.75 11.76 9.92
C MET A 210 -1.65 12.00 8.87
N CYS A 211 -1.95 12.67 7.75
CA CYS A 211 -0.97 13.01 6.73
C CYS A 211 -0.90 14.52 6.51
N ASN A 212 0.24 15.01 6.03
CA ASN A 212 0.44 16.45 5.82
C ASN A 212 -0.32 16.97 4.60
N THR A 213 -0.52 16.12 3.59
CA THR A 213 -1.21 16.47 2.35
C THR A 213 -2.22 15.39 2.01
N ILE A 214 -3.42 15.79 1.58
CA ILE A 214 -4.48 14.88 1.14
C ILE A 214 -4.80 15.20 -0.32
N ILE A 215 -4.72 14.21 -1.18
CA ILE A 215 -5.10 14.29 -2.60
C ILE A 215 -6.21 13.27 -2.83
N THR A 216 -7.27 13.68 -3.52
CA THR A 216 -8.44 12.84 -3.74
C THR A 216 -8.52 12.40 -5.19
N LEU A 217 -8.79 11.12 -5.41
CA LEU A 217 -9.10 10.52 -6.70
C LEU A 217 -10.52 9.94 -6.68
N ASP A 218 -11.29 10.21 -7.73
CA ASP A 218 -12.61 9.59 -7.91
C ASP A 218 -12.46 8.19 -8.53
N THR A 219 -11.97 7.23 -7.75
CA THR A 219 -11.75 5.87 -8.21
C THR A 219 -11.86 4.81 -7.12
N ASP A 220 -11.74 3.55 -7.54
CA ASP A 220 -11.77 2.34 -6.72
C ASP A 220 -10.52 2.20 -5.83
N HIS A 221 -10.40 1.04 -5.16
CA HIS A 221 -9.28 0.72 -4.28
C HIS A 221 -7.92 0.63 -4.99
N SER A 222 -7.91 0.57 -6.33
CA SER A 222 -6.71 0.27 -7.14
C SER A 222 -6.39 1.42 -8.11
N PRO A 223 -6.15 2.65 -7.62
CA PRO A 223 -5.93 3.83 -8.48
C PRO A 223 -4.70 3.68 -9.39
N PHE A 224 -3.73 2.85 -9.00
CA PHE A 224 -2.56 2.51 -9.81
C PHE A 224 -2.90 1.69 -11.06
N ILE A 225 -4.10 1.11 -11.15
CA ILE A 225 -4.67 0.45 -12.33
C ILE A 225 -5.75 1.31 -12.97
N SER A 226 -6.75 1.75 -12.20
CA SER A 226 -7.95 2.42 -12.71
C SER A 226 -7.73 3.89 -13.08
N MET A 227 -6.76 4.55 -12.46
CA MET A 227 -6.36 5.94 -12.73
C MET A 227 -4.84 6.08 -12.78
N THR A 228 -4.17 5.18 -13.51
CA THR A 228 -2.70 5.06 -13.54
C THR A 228 -2.00 6.40 -13.82
N SER A 229 -2.45 7.18 -14.80
CA SER A 229 -1.81 8.46 -15.12
C SER A 229 -1.91 9.46 -13.97
N ALA A 230 -3.09 9.63 -13.38
CA ALA A 230 -3.29 10.55 -12.27
C ALA A 230 -2.49 10.12 -11.02
N THR A 231 -2.42 8.81 -10.76
CA THR A 231 -1.58 8.27 -9.68
C THR A 231 -0.09 8.54 -9.95
N ALA A 232 0.36 8.38 -11.20
CA ALA A 232 1.74 8.68 -11.59
C ALA A 232 2.07 10.18 -11.47
N ASP A 233 1.13 11.07 -11.82
CA ASP A 233 1.33 12.53 -11.71
C ASP A 233 1.49 12.95 -10.23
N ILE A 234 0.71 12.36 -9.32
CA ILE A 234 0.84 12.57 -7.87
C ILE A 234 2.23 12.14 -7.39
N LEU A 235 2.63 10.92 -7.74
CA LEU A 235 3.90 10.36 -7.32
C LEU A 235 5.10 11.10 -7.91
N GLU A 236 5.01 11.55 -9.17
CA GLU A 236 6.01 12.42 -9.79
C GLU A 236 6.17 13.73 -9.02
N SER A 237 5.05 14.39 -8.68
CA SER A 237 5.08 15.64 -7.92
C SER A 237 5.78 15.47 -6.57
N VAL A 238 5.54 14.36 -5.86
CA VAL A 238 6.20 14.05 -4.58
C VAL A 238 7.68 13.70 -4.79
N ALA A 239 8.02 12.98 -5.86
CA ALA A 239 9.40 12.60 -6.14
C ALA A 239 10.29 13.79 -6.57
N ARG A 240 9.69 14.89 -7.04
CA ARG A 240 10.40 16.09 -7.50
C ARG A 240 10.40 17.26 -6.51
N SER A 241 9.70 17.14 -5.38
CA SER A 241 9.64 18.20 -4.36
C SER A 241 10.93 18.37 -3.56
#